data_AF-A0A093ZBC7-F1
#
_entry.id   AF-A0A093ZBC7-F1
#
_cell.length_a   1.000
_cell.length_b   1.000
_cell.length_c   1.000
_cell.angle_alpha   90.00
_cell.angle_beta   90.00
_cell.angle_gamma   90.00
#
_symmetry.space_group_name_H-M   'P 1'
#
loop_
_entity.id
_entity.type
_entity.pdbx_description
1 polymer ?
#
loop_
_entity_poly.entity_id
_entity_poly.type
_entity_poly.pdbx_seq_one_letter_code
_entity_poly.pdbx_strand_id
1 'polypeptide(L)'
;MYSNKLTAHTTKLELESRTGEFVEVAPLVSGMRGREVLVAGDVQHGVWYAGQVMGLIHDVPTCAELISRIEHEARETLTRLEIAILNSEEQKIRL
;
A
#
# COMPACT_ATOMS: atom_id res chain seq x y z
N MET A 1 -8.05 -0.40 2.90
CA MET A 1 -8.17 1.02 3.24
C MET A 1 -7.17 1.34 4.34
N TYR A 2 -6.78 2.61 4.53
CA TYR A 2 -5.93 2.97 5.67
C TYR A 2 -6.63 2.64 6.98
N SER A 3 -5.89 2.03 7.91
CA SER A 3 -6.43 1.63 9.22
C SER A 3 -6.53 2.86 10.12
N ASN A 4 -7.74 3.38 10.30
CA ASN A 4 -8.05 4.49 11.18
C ASN A 4 -9.42 4.30 11.88
N LYS A 5 -9.80 5.26 12.73
CA LYS A 5 -11.05 5.24 13.48
C LYS A 5 -12.29 5.19 12.57
N LEU A 6 -12.29 5.93 11.46
CA LEU A 6 -13.43 6.04 10.55
C LEU A 6 -13.63 4.75 9.73
N THR A 7 -12.55 4.14 9.26
CA THR A 7 -12.58 2.82 8.62
C THR A 7 -13.13 1.77 9.60
N ALA A 8 -12.61 1.71 10.83
CA ALA A 8 -13.08 0.76 11.83
C ALA A 8 -14.57 0.94 12.17
N HIS A 9 -15.03 2.19 12.30
CA HIS A 9 -16.44 2.48 12.53
C HIS A 9 -17.33 2.07 11.35
N THR A 10 -16.89 2.36 10.12
CA THR A 10 -17.62 1.99 8.90
C THR A 10 -17.75 0.48 8.76
N THR A 11 -16.66 -0.25 8.95
CA THR A 11 -16.67 -1.73 8.91
C THR A 11 -17.59 -2.31 9.99
N LYS A 12 -17.58 -1.73 11.20
CA LYS A 12 -18.50 -2.15 12.26
C LYS A 12 -19.97 -1.94 11.84
N LEU A 13 -20.28 -0.77 11.28
CA LEU A 13 -21.64 -0.45 10.82
C LEU A 13 -22.11 -1.40 9.71
N GLU A 14 -21.23 -1.71 8.75
CA GLU A 14 -21.50 -2.66 7.68
C GLU A 14 -21.78 -4.07 8.24
N LEU A 15 -21.00 -4.53 9.23
CA LEU A 15 -21.17 -5.85 9.86
C LEU A 15 -22.44 -5.96 10.72
N GLU A 16 -22.84 -4.86 11.37
CA GLU A 16 -24.02 -4.82 12.25
C GLU A 16 -25.31 -4.46 11.49
N SER A 17 -25.20 -4.12 10.20
CA SER A 17 -26.33 -3.75 9.36
C SER A 17 -27.38 -4.86 9.30
N ARG A 18 -28.63 -4.49 9.56
CA ARG A 18 -29.78 -5.39 9.39
C ARG A 18 -30.38 -5.35 7.99
N THR A 19 -30.17 -4.26 7.26
CA THR A 19 -30.75 -4.04 5.94
C THR A 19 -29.78 -4.40 4.83
N GLY A 20 -28.47 -4.24 5.06
CA GLY A 20 -27.43 -4.39 4.04
C GLY A 20 -27.39 -3.22 3.05
N GLU A 21 -28.16 -2.15 3.29
CA GLU A 21 -28.30 -1.04 2.34
C GLU A 21 -27.10 -0.08 2.41
N PHE A 22 -26.56 0.28 1.24
CA PHE A 22 -25.39 1.16 1.13
C PHE A 22 -25.57 2.53 1.79
N VAL A 23 -26.81 3.02 1.86
CA VAL A 23 -27.13 4.33 2.46
C VAL A 23 -26.64 4.45 3.90
N GLU A 24 -26.50 3.33 4.62
CA GLU A 24 -26.02 3.31 5.99
C GLU A 24 -24.54 3.73 6.09
N VAL A 25 -23.70 3.33 5.12
CA VAL A 25 -22.26 3.66 5.10
C VAL A 25 -21.91 4.83 4.19
N ALA A 26 -22.79 5.20 3.25
CA ALA A 26 -22.54 6.21 2.23
C ALA A 26 -21.97 7.55 2.77
N PRO A 27 -22.45 8.11 3.90
CA PRO A 27 -21.90 9.35 4.45
C PRO A 27 -20.47 9.19 5.00
N LEU A 28 -20.09 7.97 5.42
CA LEU A 28 -18.77 7.67 5.97
C LEU A 28 -17.73 7.40 4.89
N VAL A 29 -18.14 6.75 3.80
CA VAL A 29 -17.25 6.39 2.66
C VAL A 29 -17.28 7.41 1.52
N SER A 30 -17.86 8.58 1.74
CA SER A 30 -17.95 9.61 0.70
C SER A 30 -16.57 10.10 0.26
N GLY A 31 -16.35 10.16 -1.06
CA GLY A 31 -15.10 10.66 -1.63
C GLY A 31 -14.78 12.11 -1.25
N MET A 32 -15.80 12.93 -0.93
CA MET A 32 -15.61 14.29 -0.42
C MET A 32 -14.86 14.30 0.92
N ARG A 33 -15.25 13.44 1.87
CA ARG A 33 -14.51 13.29 3.15
C ARG A 33 -13.12 12.70 2.92
N GLY A 34 -12.98 11.74 2.02
CA GLY A 34 -11.68 11.18 1.65
C GLY A 34 -10.73 12.26 1.08
N ARG A 35 -11.25 13.20 0.27
CA ARG A 35 -10.49 14.34 -0.24
C ARG A 35 -10.06 15.29 0.88
N GLU A 36 -10.93 15.56 1.85
CA GLU A 36 -10.59 16.44 2.98
C GLU A 36 -9.42 15.89 3.81
N VAL A 37 -9.31 14.57 3.98
CA VAL A 37 -8.13 13.93 4.59
C VAL A 37 -6.84 14.33 3.87
N LEU A 38 -6.84 14.27 2.53
CA LEU A 38 -5.65 14.56 1.72
C LEU A 38 -5.28 16.06 1.73
N VAL A 39 -6.27 16.95 1.83
CA VAL A 39 -6.06 18.40 1.80
C VAL A 39 -5.72 18.96 3.19
N ALA A 40 -6.43 18.52 4.23
CA ALA A 40 -6.28 19.03 5.59
C ALA A 40 -5.22 18.28 6.40
N GLY A 41 -4.83 17.07 5.99
CA GLY A 41 -3.84 16.25 6.68
C GLY A 41 -4.35 15.52 7.92
N ASP A 42 -5.65 15.61 8.25
CA ASP A 42 -6.25 14.81 9.32
C ASP A 42 -6.58 13.39 8.83
N VAL A 43 -5.62 12.48 9.04
CA VAL A 43 -5.73 11.05 8.67
C VAL A 43 -6.88 10.31 9.36
N GLN A 44 -7.54 10.90 10.36
CA GLN A 44 -8.67 10.31 11.08
C GLN A 44 -10.04 10.80 10.57
N HIS A 45 -10.11 11.85 9.75
CA HIS A 45 -11.37 12.52 9.42
C HIS A 45 -12.30 11.72 8.48
N GLY A 46 -11.75 10.80 7.70
CA GLY A 46 -12.51 10.05 6.70
C GLY A 46 -11.89 8.71 6.36
N VAL A 47 -12.61 7.96 5.52
CA VAL A 47 -12.09 6.74 4.87
C VAL A 47 -11.23 7.16 3.69
N TRP A 48 -10.00 6.64 3.61
CA TRP A 48 -9.05 6.95 2.53
C TRP A 48 -8.15 5.75 2.19
N TYR A 49 -7.48 5.84 1.05
CA TYR A 49 -6.82 4.71 0.41
C TYR A 49 -5.32 4.67 0.76
N ALA A 50 -4.89 3.54 1.29
CA ALA A 50 -3.49 3.16 1.39
C ALA A 50 -3.39 1.63 1.17
N GLY A 51 -2.40 1.21 0.39
CA GLY A 51 -2.07 -0.20 0.18
C GLY A 51 -1.09 -0.71 1.24
N GLN A 52 -0.98 -2.03 1.39
CA GLN A 52 -0.04 -2.66 2.34
C GLN A 52 1.43 -2.30 2.04
N VAL A 53 1.75 -1.96 0.79
CA VAL A 53 3.07 -1.48 0.35
C VAL A 53 3.56 -0.27 1.15
N MET A 54 2.67 0.50 1.78
CA MET A 54 3.04 1.60 2.68
C MET A 54 4.05 1.17 3.76
N GLY A 55 3.99 -0.08 4.23
CA GLY A 55 4.94 -0.61 5.22
C GLY A 55 6.38 -0.75 4.71
N LEU A 56 6.60 -0.64 3.40
CA LEU A 56 7.92 -0.67 2.75
C LEU A 56 8.41 0.73 2.34
N ILE A 57 7.62 1.78 2.58
CA ILE A 57 7.97 3.16 2.21
C ILE A 57 8.52 3.85 3.46
N HIS A 58 9.80 4.25 3.41
CA HIS A 58 10.52 4.82 4.55
C HIS A 58 11.06 6.23 4.29
N ASP A 59 10.83 6.77 3.10
CA ASP A 59 11.28 8.09 2.68
C ASP A 59 10.29 8.76 1.70
N VAL A 60 10.56 10.02 1.38
CA VAL A 60 9.72 10.85 0.48
C VAL A 60 10.60 11.51 -0.59
N PRO A 61 11.09 10.74 -1.59
CA PRO A 61 11.91 11.28 -2.67
C PRO A 61 11.07 12.07 -3.69
N THR A 62 11.73 12.80 -4.58
CA THR A 62 11.08 13.30 -5.80
C THR A 62 10.67 12.13 -6.70
N CYS A 63 9.73 12.36 -7.62
CA CYS A 63 9.35 11.33 -8.59
C CYS A 63 10.52 10.87 -9.46
N ALA A 64 11.45 11.78 -9.81
CA ALA A 64 12.63 11.43 -10.60
C ALA A 64 13.56 10.47 -9.83
N GLU A 65 13.90 10.81 -8.59
CA GLU A 65 14.74 9.97 -7.72
C GLU A 65 14.10 8.61 -7.47
N LEU A 66 12.78 8.57 -7.22
CA LEU A 66 12.05 7.33 -7.01
C LEU A 66 12.17 6.38 -8.20
N ILE A 67 11.91 6.88 -9.40
CA ILE A 67 11.93 6.06 -10.62
C ILE A 67 13.36 5.59 -10.95
N SER A 68 14.35 6.50 -10.85
CA SER A 68 15.76 6.13 -11.05
C SER A 68 16.23 5.06 -10.05
N ARG A 69 15.80 5.16 -8.79
CA ARG A 69 16.10 4.14 -7.76
C ARG A 69 15.47 2.79 -8.10
N ILE A 70 14.18 2.76 -8.45
CA ILE A 70 13.47 1.52 -8.82
C ILE A 70 14.18 0.82 -9.99
N GLU A 71 14.56 1.56 -11.03
CA GLU A 71 15.27 1.01 -12.18
C GLU A 71 16.63 0.41 -11.76
N HIS A 72 17.40 1.14 -10.95
CA HIS A 72 18.70 0.70 -10.46
C HIS A 72 18.60 -0.58 -9.62
N GLU A 73 17.72 -0.60 -8.62
CA GLU A 73 17.50 -1.73 -7.72
C GLU A 73 16.99 -2.98 -8.48
N ALA A 74 16.18 -2.78 -9.53
CA ALA A 74 15.73 -3.87 -10.39
C ALA A 74 16.90 -4.51 -11.16
N ARG A 75 17.78 -3.69 -11.75
CA ARG A 75 18.99 -4.18 -12.45
C ARG A 75 19.93 -4.91 -11.50
N GLU A 76 20.21 -4.33 -10.33
CA GLU A 76 21.04 -4.95 -9.31
C GLU A 76 20.48 -6.31 -8.86
N THR A 77 19.15 -6.38 -8.69
CA THR A 77 18.46 -7.61 -8.31
C THR A 77 18.57 -8.68 -9.38
N LEU A 78 18.41 -8.33 -10.66
CA LEU A 78 18.61 -9.26 -11.78
C LEU A 78 20.04 -9.82 -11.80
N THR A 79 21.05 -8.96 -11.70
CA THR A 79 22.45 -9.39 -11.66
C THR A 79 22.74 -10.32 -10.48
N ARG A 80 22.19 -10.03 -9.30
CA ARG A 80 22.34 -10.90 -8.12
C ARG A 80 21.70 -12.27 -8.32
N LEU A 81 20.55 -12.34 -8.99
CA LEU A 81 19.87 -13.60 -9.31
C LEU A 81 20.68 -14.42 -10.33
N GLU A 82 21.22 -13.79 -11.37
CA GLU A 82 22.08 -14.46 -12.36
C GLU A 82 23.31 -15.08 -11.70
N ILE A 83 24.00 -14.34 -10.83
CA ILE A 83 25.16 -14.84 -10.08
C ILE A 83 24.76 -16.01 -9.17
N ALA A 84 23.62 -15.90 -8.47
CA ALA A 84 23.15 -16.97 -7.60
C ALA A 84 22.87 -18.27 -8.37
N ILE A 85 22.30 -18.17 -9.57
CA ILE A 85 22.05 -19.32 -10.45
C ILE A 85 23.37 -19.98 -10.86
N LEU A 86 24.34 -19.20 -11.38
CA LEU A 86 25.64 -19.73 -11.81
C LEU A 86 26.38 -20.45 -10.68
N ASN A 87 26.38 -19.87 -9.48
CA ASN A 87 27.00 -20.49 -8.30
C ASN A 87 26.33 -21.81 -7.91
N SER A 88 25.00 -21.92 -8.09
CA SER A 88 24.26 -23.14 -7.79
C SER A 88 24.56 -24.28 -8.78
N GLU A 89 24.86 -23.96 -10.04
CA GLU A 89 25.23 -24.93 -11.06
C GLU A 89 26.66 -25.45 -10.86
N GLU A 90 27.62 -24.57 -10.54
CA GLU A 90 28.99 -24.98 -10.22
C GLU A 90 29.05 -25.94 -9.02
N GLN A 91 28.23 -25.72 -7.99
CA GLN A 91 28.18 -26.61 -6.83
C GLN A 91 27.65 -28.01 -7.17
N LYS A 92 26.69 -28.12 -8.09
CA LYS A 92 26.16 -29.43 -8.55
C LYS A 92 27.17 -30.23 -9.35
N ILE A 93 28.04 -29.57 -10.13
CA ILE A 93 29.07 -30.24 -10.94
C ILE A 93 30.20 -30.79 -10.04
N ARG A 94 30.40 -30.22 -8.85
CA ARG A 94 31.45 -30.64 -7.89
C ARG A 94 31.03 -31.78 -6.95
N LEU A 95 29.78 -32.25 -7.02
CA LEU A 95 29.24 -33.39 -6.28
C LEU A 95 29.13 -34.64 -7.17
#